data_AF-A0A0C3FUA7-F1
#
_entry.id   AF-A0A0C3FUA7-F1
#
_cell.length_a   1.000
_cell.length_b   1.000
_cell.length_c   1.000
_cell.angle_alpha   90.00
_cell.angle_beta   90.00
_cell.angle_gamma   90.00
#
_symmetry.space_group_name_H-M   'P 1'
#
loop_
_entity.id
_entity.type
_entity.pdbx_description
1 polymer ?
#
loop_
_entity_poly.entity_id
_entity_poly.type
_entity_poly.pdbx_seq_one_letter_code
_entity_poly.pdbx_strand_id
1 'polypeptide(L)'
;MGSANLNDRSQKGDGDSEIALVVEDDDLIDCTMGGEHYPVARFAATLRRALFKEHLGLIPPQDCQDRKEQVTSFMRCAPIPNEDQIGDPYDDLVADPLADSALQLLNDTARKNREVFTEVFKSVPTNLVRDWKAYNHYVPKVKTGHVVPQISLAQVKDNLSLVKGSLVECPLDFLIDQKDFVEGPDWIGLNPFLPIYI
;
A
#
# COMPACT_ATOMS: atom_id res chain seq x y z
N MET A 1 12.89 -3.42 -10.12
CA MET A 1 11.71 -2.72 -10.71
C MET A 1 11.42 -3.34 -12.06
N GLY A 2 10.16 -3.54 -12.45
CA GLY A 2 9.87 -4.20 -13.72
C GLY A 2 8.38 -4.35 -13.97
N SER A 3 8.04 -5.04 -15.07
CA SER A 3 6.67 -5.39 -15.44
C SER A 3 6.20 -6.72 -14.85
N ALA A 4 7.13 -7.58 -14.44
CA ALA A 4 6.84 -8.91 -13.92
C ALA A 4 6.04 -8.88 -12.61
N ASN A 5 4.83 -9.42 -12.65
CA ASN A 5 4.02 -9.64 -11.45
C ASN A 5 4.52 -10.87 -10.67
N LEU A 6 4.18 -10.96 -9.39
CA LEU A 6 4.45 -12.16 -8.59
C LEU A 6 3.39 -13.25 -8.88
N ASN A 7 3.49 -13.88 -10.06
CA ASN A 7 2.70 -15.04 -10.45
C ASN A 7 3.41 -15.89 -11.51
N ASP A 8 2.94 -17.11 -11.72
CA ASP A 8 3.51 -18.04 -12.70
C ASP A 8 3.58 -17.48 -14.12
N ARG A 9 2.59 -16.67 -14.51
CA ARG A 9 2.49 -16.10 -15.86
C ARG A 9 3.64 -15.15 -16.16
N SER A 10 4.08 -14.36 -15.19
CA SER A 10 5.21 -13.45 -15.33
C SER A 10 6.56 -14.06 -14.94
N GLN A 11 6.59 -15.09 -14.08
CA GLN A 11 7.85 -15.63 -13.52
C GLN A 11 8.43 -16.84 -14.25
N LYS A 12 7.62 -17.67 -14.92
CA LYS A 12 8.11 -18.93 -15.54
C LYS A 12 8.96 -18.73 -16.79
N GLY A 13 8.86 -17.57 -17.44
CA GLY A 13 9.60 -17.24 -18.65
C GLY A 13 9.05 -17.85 -19.95
N ASP A 14 8.11 -18.79 -19.86
CA ASP A 14 7.31 -19.29 -20.99
C ASP A 14 5.86 -18.76 -21.01
N GLY A 15 5.54 -17.87 -20.07
CA GLY A 15 4.29 -17.12 -20.00
C GLY A 15 4.35 -15.80 -20.78
N ASP A 16 4.06 -14.68 -20.09
CA ASP A 16 4.11 -13.35 -20.70
C ASP A 16 5.56 -12.84 -20.83
N SER A 17 5.82 -12.01 -21.85
CA SER A 17 7.10 -11.32 -22.00
C SER A 17 7.23 -10.21 -20.96
N GLU A 18 8.21 -10.33 -20.07
CA GLU A 18 8.46 -9.37 -19.00
C GLU A 18 9.85 -8.73 -19.09
N ILE A 19 10.00 -7.55 -18.49
CA ILE A 19 11.29 -6.89 -18.31
C ILE A 19 11.46 -6.46 -16.86
N ALA A 20 12.67 -6.63 -16.32
CA ALA A 20 13.03 -6.18 -14.99
C ALA A 20 14.43 -5.56 -14.99
N LEU A 21 14.61 -4.59 -14.10
CA LEU A 21 15.85 -3.91 -13.76
C LEU A 21 16.18 -4.20 -12.30
N VAL A 22 17.39 -4.72 -12.08
CA VAL A 22 18.02 -4.84 -10.76
C VAL A 22 18.99 -3.67 -10.60
N VAL A 23 18.87 -2.95 -9.49
CA VAL A 23 19.74 -1.82 -9.17
C VAL A 23 20.48 -2.17 -7.89
N GLU A 24 21.80 -2.30 -8.02
CA GLU A 24 22.74 -2.45 -6.91
C GLU A 24 23.57 -1.17 -6.90
N ASP A 25 23.65 -0.55 -5.73
CA ASP A 25 24.26 0.77 -5.55
C ASP A 25 25.35 0.66 -4.48
N ASP A 26 26.52 1.20 -4.80
CA ASP A 26 27.70 1.24 -3.92
C ASP A 26 27.76 2.53 -3.08
N ASP A 27 26.89 3.51 -3.35
CA ASP A 27 26.75 4.70 -2.49
C ASP A 27 26.00 4.33 -1.22
N LEU A 28 26.74 4.22 -0.12
CA LEU A 28 26.21 3.83 1.18
C LEU A 28 25.91 5.07 2.04
N ILE A 29 24.76 5.05 2.69
CA ILE A 29 24.38 6.02 3.72
C ILE A 29 24.26 5.35 5.09
N ASP A 30 24.57 6.11 6.13
CA ASP A 30 24.36 5.68 7.50
C ASP A 30 22.86 5.54 7.81
N CYS A 31 22.48 4.44 8.44
CA CYS A 31 21.11 4.14 8.86
C CYS A 31 21.15 3.23 10.09
N THR A 32 19.97 2.95 10.65
CA THR A 32 19.77 1.84 11.58
C THR A 32 18.84 0.80 10.97
N MET A 33 19.01 -0.45 11.40
CA MET A 33 18.13 -1.58 11.07
C MET A 33 17.82 -2.34 12.36
N GLY A 34 16.61 -2.16 12.89
CA GLY A 34 16.21 -2.73 14.18
C GLY A 34 16.96 -2.08 15.35
N GLY A 35 17.31 -0.79 15.23
CA GLY A 35 18.03 -0.04 16.25
C GLY A 35 19.56 -0.17 16.22
N GLU A 36 20.10 -1.09 15.44
CA GLU A 36 21.55 -1.26 15.27
C GLU A 36 22.05 -0.48 14.06
N HIS A 37 23.25 0.12 14.16
CA HIS A 37 23.88 0.83 13.04
C HIS A 37 24.14 -0.13 11.87
N TYR A 38 23.67 0.25 10.69
CA TYR A 38 23.79 -0.55 9.48
C TYR A 38 23.87 0.34 8.24
N PRO A 39 24.97 0.27 7.44
CA PRO A 39 25.08 1.03 6.21
C PRO A 39 24.14 0.46 5.14
N VAL A 40 23.42 1.33 4.44
CA VAL A 40 22.43 0.94 3.43
C VAL A 40 22.69 1.63 2.10
N ALA A 41 22.38 0.96 0.99
CA ALA A 41 22.45 1.55 -0.34
C ALA A 41 21.49 2.73 -0.48
N ARG A 42 22.01 3.90 -0.91
CA ARG A 42 21.27 5.16 -1.02
C ARG A 42 20.03 5.00 -1.89
N PHE A 43 20.18 4.42 -3.09
CA PHE A 43 19.06 4.24 -4.01
C PHE A 43 17.88 3.48 -3.38
N ALA A 44 18.14 2.31 -2.81
CA ALA A 44 17.10 1.47 -2.21
C ALA A 44 16.47 2.13 -0.97
N ALA A 45 17.30 2.74 -0.12
CA ALA A 45 16.85 3.40 1.10
C ALA A 45 15.95 4.61 0.80
N THR A 46 16.39 5.51 -0.08
CA THR A 46 15.63 6.72 -0.43
C THR A 46 14.32 6.39 -1.16
N LEU A 47 14.33 5.42 -2.09
CA LEU A 47 13.11 4.96 -2.76
C LEU A 47 12.09 4.40 -1.75
N ARG A 48 12.52 3.51 -0.85
CA ARG A 48 11.63 2.94 0.17
C ARG A 48 11.07 4.02 1.10
N ARG A 49 11.91 4.95 1.56
CA ARG A 49 11.48 6.07 2.43
C ARG A 49 10.46 6.95 1.74
N ALA A 50 10.67 7.28 0.46
CA ALA A 50 9.70 8.03 -0.34
C ALA A 50 8.34 7.33 -0.42
N LEU A 51 8.32 6.02 -0.72
CA LEU A 51 7.10 5.21 -0.76
C LEU A 51 6.42 5.14 0.61
N PHE A 52 7.18 4.96 1.69
CA PHE A 52 6.63 4.96 3.05
C PHE A 52 5.99 6.31 3.38
N LYS A 53 6.68 7.42 3.10
CA LYS A 53 6.14 8.76 3.33
C LYS A 53 4.87 9.01 2.52
N GLU A 54 4.81 8.57 1.28
CA GLU A 54 3.60 8.67 0.45
C GLU A 54 2.44 7.87 1.07
N HIS A 55 2.64 6.57 1.34
CA HIS A 55 1.57 5.69 1.82
C HIS A 55 1.11 5.98 3.26
N LEU A 56 1.98 6.58 4.08
CA LEU A 56 1.66 7.03 5.44
C LEU A 56 1.12 8.47 5.49
N GLY A 57 1.12 9.19 4.36
CA GLY A 57 0.65 10.58 4.31
C GLY A 57 1.57 11.55 5.05
N LEU A 58 2.87 11.30 5.02
CA LEU A 58 3.92 12.13 5.60
C LEU A 58 4.51 13.12 4.58
N ILE A 59 4.06 13.08 3.32
CA ILE A 59 4.43 14.08 2.33
C ILE A 59 3.59 15.36 2.50
N PRO A 60 4.16 16.56 2.32
CA PRO A 60 3.41 17.80 2.34
C PRO A 60 2.30 17.82 1.27
N PRO A 61 1.13 18.41 1.56
CA PRO A 61 0.09 18.63 0.57
C PRO A 61 0.60 19.37 -0.66
N GLN A 62 0.31 18.85 -1.85
CA GLN A 62 0.65 19.47 -3.13
C GLN A 62 -0.54 20.31 -3.60
N ASP A 63 -0.64 21.56 -3.13
CA ASP A 63 -1.75 22.44 -3.48
C ASP A 63 -1.61 22.95 -4.92
N CYS A 64 -2.56 22.60 -5.78
CA CYS A 64 -2.66 23.13 -7.15
C CYS A 64 -3.22 24.56 -7.16
N GLN A 65 -2.47 25.55 -6.64
CA GLN A 65 -2.92 26.95 -6.58
C GLN A 65 -2.87 27.65 -7.94
N ASP A 66 -1.88 27.33 -8.78
CA ASP A 66 -1.66 27.95 -10.08
C ASP A 66 -1.54 26.91 -11.20
N ARG A 67 -1.90 27.30 -12.43
CA ARG A 67 -1.70 26.46 -13.64
C ARG A 67 -0.22 26.25 -14.01
N LYS A 68 0.69 27.01 -13.38
CA LYS A 68 2.13 26.91 -13.61
C LYS A 68 2.73 26.11 -12.44
N GLU A 69 2.72 24.80 -12.59
CA GLU A 69 3.39 23.90 -11.65
C GLU A 69 4.89 24.20 -11.60
N GLN A 70 5.47 24.22 -10.41
CA GLN A 70 6.91 24.37 -10.27
C GLN A 70 7.59 23.05 -10.61
N VAL A 71 8.46 23.07 -11.64
CA VAL A 71 9.22 21.89 -12.05
C VAL A 71 10.23 21.53 -10.96
N THR A 72 10.00 20.41 -10.28
CA THR A 72 10.93 19.87 -9.27
C THR A 72 12.08 19.11 -9.93
N SER A 73 13.12 18.77 -9.15
CA SER A 73 14.22 17.92 -9.63
C SER A 73 13.73 16.53 -10.06
N PHE A 74 12.75 15.96 -9.36
CA PHE A 74 12.12 14.67 -9.65
C PHE A 74 11.37 14.61 -11.00
N MET A 75 10.99 15.76 -11.56
CA MET A 75 10.35 15.85 -12.88
C MET A 75 11.37 15.97 -14.03
N ARG A 76 12.66 16.03 -13.72
CA ARG A 76 13.72 16.18 -14.72
C ARG A 76 14.33 14.83 -15.04
N CYS A 77 14.70 14.64 -16.31
CA CYS A 77 15.43 13.47 -16.72
C CYS A 77 16.90 13.54 -16.25
N ALA A 78 17.55 12.38 -16.24
CA ALA A 78 19.00 12.30 -16.10
C ALA A 78 19.70 13.25 -17.10
N PRO A 79 20.82 13.89 -16.71
CA PRO A 79 21.66 13.61 -15.55
C PRO A 79 21.38 14.48 -14.32
N ILE A 80 20.26 15.21 -14.28
CA ILE A 80 19.98 16.11 -13.15
C ILE A 80 19.64 15.27 -11.91
N PRO A 81 20.38 15.39 -10.80
CA PRO A 81 20.10 14.60 -9.60
C PRO A 81 18.79 15.05 -8.96
N ASN A 82 18.09 14.09 -8.37
CA ASN A 82 16.95 14.37 -7.50
C ASN A 82 17.42 15.09 -6.23
N GLU A 83 16.52 15.87 -5.63
CA GLU A 83 16.81 16.53 -4.36
C GLU A 83 16.96 15.48 -3.25
N ASP A 84 18.01 15.60 -2.44
CA ASP A 84 18.22 14.72 -1.30
C ASP A 84 17.27 15.13 -0.16
N GLN A 85 16.39 14.20 0.22
CA GLN A 85 15.37 14.40 1.25
C GLN A 85 15.71 13.67 2.56
N ILE A 86 16.92 13.15 2.70
CA ILE A 86 17.38 12.45 3.92
C ILE A 86 17.50 13.47 5.07
N GLY A 87 17.01 13.09 6.25
CA GLY A 87 17.13 13.88 7.48
C GLY A 87 16.02 14.91 7.70
N ASP A 88 14.99 14.92 6.84
CA ASP A 88 13.71 15.53 7.17
C ASP A 88 13.11 14.79 8.39
N PRO A 89 12.51 15.49 9.38
CA PRO A 89 11.78 14.84 10.49
C PRO A 89 10.83 13.71 10.08
N TYR A 90 10.17 13.80 8.93
CA TYR A 90 9.30 12.75 8.41
C TYR A 90 10.07 11.58 7.77
N ASP A 91 11.27 11.84 7.25
CA ASP A 91 12.19 10.80 6.75
C ASP A 91 12.71 9.95 7.90
N ASP A 92 13.08 10.57 9.02
CA ASP A 92 13.59 9.91 10.21
C ASP A 92 12.59 8.91 10.81
N LEU A 93 11.29 9.25 10.79
CA LEU A 93 10.22 8.36 11.27
C LEU A 93 10.15 7.03 10.52
N VAL A 94 10.61 7.02 9.27
CA VAL A 94 10.54 5.85 8.39
C VAL A 94 11.92 5.35 8.00
N ALA A 95 13.01 5.90 8.56
CA ALA A 95 14.38 5.59 8.15
C ALA A 95 14.75 4.14 8.42
N ASP A 96 14.45 3.65 9.62
CA ASP A 96 14.59 2.26 10.06
C ASP A 96 13.27 1.50 9.86
N PRO A 97 13.17 0.62 8.84
CA PRO A 97 11.94 -0.10 8.56
C PRO A 97 11.65 -1.23 9.57
N LEU A 98 12.60 -1.60 10.42
CA LEU A 98 12.46 -2.67 11.41
C LEU A 98 12.25 -2.13 12.83
N ALA A 99 12.36 -0.80 13.03
CA ALA A 99 12.07 -0.19 14.31
C ALA A 99 10.59 -0.38 14.69
N ASP A 100 10.36 -0.69 15.97
CA ASP A 100 9.00 -0.86 16.51
C ASP A 100 8.12 0.36 16.26
N SER A 101 8.68 1.56 16.34
CA SER A 101 7.97 2.82 16.05
C SER A 101 7.48 2.91 14.61
N ALA A 102 8.31 2.53 13.63
CA ALA A 102 7.96 2.54 12.22
C ALA A 102 6.90 1.48 11.90
N LEU A 103 7.04 0.28 12.47
CA LEU A 103 6.05 -0.80 12.31
C LEU A 103 4.71 -0.45 12.97
N GLN A 104 4.73 0.16 14.16
CA GLN A 104 3.52 0.65 14.84
C GLN A 104 2.84 1.74 14.01
N LEU A 105 3.59 2.71 13.50
CA LEU A 105 3.05 3.77 12.64
C LEU A 105 2.36 3.19 11.40
N LEU A 106 2.97 2.18 10.77
CA LEU A 106 2.44 1.49 9.61
C LEU A 106 1.13 0.76 9.92
N ASN A 107 1.15 -0.09 10.95
CA ASN A 107 -0.02 -0.88 11.35
C ASN A 107 -1.18 -0.01 11.85
N ASP A 108 -0.90 0.99 12.68
CA ASP A 108 -1.94 1.87 13.23
C ASP A 108 -2.59 2.73 12.15
N THR A 109 -1.80 3.23 11.19
CA THR A 109 -2.32 3.99 10.05
C THR A 109 -3.21 3.12 9.18
N ALA A 110 -2.75 1.91 8.83
CA ALA A 110 -3.52 0.95 8.04
C ALA A 110 -4.88 0.62 8.70
N ARG A 111 -4.86 0.34 10.00
CA ARG A 111 -6.05 -0.01 10.79
C ARG A 111 -7.05 1.15 10.86
N LYS A 112 -6.58 2.36 11.22
CA LYS A 112 -7.43 3.55 11.32
C LYS A 112 -8.07 3.89 9.97
N ASN A 113 -7.29 3.86 8.90
CA ASN A 113 -7.81 4.11 7.55
C ASN A 113 -8.88 3.08 7.17
N ARG A 114 -8.62 1.78 7.41
CA ARG A 114 -9.59 0.71 7.17
C ARG A 114 -10.90 0.94 7.93
N GLU A 115 -10.83 1.31 9.21
CA GLU A 115 -12.00 1.60 10.05
C GLU A 115 -12.83 2.73 9.47
N VAL A 116 -12.19 3.86 9.13
CA VAL A 116 -12.86 5.01 8.54
C VAL A 116 -13.52 4.64 7.21
N PHE A 117 -12.81 3.97 6.30
CA PHE A 117 -13.38 3.58 5.00
C PHE A 117 -14.54 2.58 5.16
N THR A 118 -14.44 1.67 6.13
CA THR A 118 -15.51 0.72 6.45
C THR A 118 -16.77 1.44 6.93
N GLU A 119 -16.63 2.43 7.82
CA GLU A 119 -17.77 3.20 8.36
C GLU A 119 -18.41 4.09 7.29
N VAL A 120 -17.59 4.86 6.55
CA VAL A 120 -18.08 5.88 5.63
C VAL A 120 -18.62 5.27 4.34
N PHE A 121 -17.99 4.22 3.82
CA PHE A 121 -18.29 3.68 2.49
C PHE A 121 -18.77 2.22 2.49
N LYS A 122 -18.62 1.49 3.59
CA LYS A 122 -18.81 0.02 3.61
C LYS A 122 -18.06 -0.66 2.46
N SER A 123 -16.79 -0.29 2.30
CA SER A 123 -15.93 -0.82 1.24
C SER A 123 -15.82 -2.35 1.30
N VAL A 124 -15.65 -2.94 0.13
CA VAL A 124 -15.26 -4.34 -0.08
C VAL A 124 -13.96 -4.36 -0.89
N PRO A 125 -13.05 -5.33 -0.69
CA PRO A 125 -13.16 -6.49 0.21
C PRO A 125 -13.08 -6.13 1.71
N THR A 126 -13.59 -6.99 2.60
CA THR A 126 -13.58 -6.78 4.07
C THR A 126 -13.73 -8.10 4.85
N ASN A 127 -13.07 -8.22 6.00
CA ASN A 127 -13.19 -9.40 6.89
C ASN A 127 -14.60 -9.56 7.50
N LEU A 128 -15.46 -8.54 7.40
CA LEU A 128 -16.85 -8.60 7.86
C LEU A 128 -17.75 -9.46 6.95
N VAL A 129 -17.28 -9.78 5.74
CA VAL A 129 -18.04 -10.51 4.72
C VAL A 129 -17.29 -11.79 4.40
N ARG A 130 -17.83 -12.93 4.85
CA ARG A 130 -17.18 -14.24 4.73
C ARG A 130 -17.80 -15.16 3.67
N ASP A 131 -18.96 -14.80 3.12
CA ASP A 131 -19.62 -15.51 2.02
C ASP A 131 -20.46 -14.54 1.15
N TRP A 132 -21.00 -15.03 0.01
CA TRP A 132 -21.84 -14.20 -0.86
C TRP A 132 -23.17 -13.80 -0.24
N LYS A 133 -23.69 -14.59 0.72
CA LYS A 133 -24.92 -14.25 1.42
C LYS A 133 -24.71 -13.00 2.27
N ALA A 134 -23.65 -12.95 3.06
CA ALA A 134 -23.24 -11.79 3.84
C ALA A 134 -22.92 -10.60 2.94
N TYR A 135 -22.24 -10.83 1.81
CA TYR A 135 -21.94 -9.78 0.83
C TYR A 135 -23.19 -9.02 0.38
N ASN A 136 -24.22 -9.76 -0.03
CA ASN A 136 -25.48 -9.17 -0.52
C ASN A 136 -26.24 -8.37 0.56
N HIS A 137 -26.04 -8.67 1.84
CA HIS A 137 -26.62 -7.90 2.94
C HIS A 137 -25.75 -6.71 3.37
N TYR A 138 -24.43 -6.84 3.21
CA TYR A 138 -23.46 -5.84 3.65
C TYR A 138 -23.36 -4.65 2.68
N VAL A 139 -23.28 -4.93 1.37
CA VAL A 139 -23.05 -3.90 0.35
C VAL A 139 -24.24 -2.93 0.30
N PRO A 140 -24.00 -1.62 0.48
CA PRO A 140 -25.07 -0.64 0.50
C PRO A 140 -25.68 -0.50 -0.90
N LYS A 141 -27.01 -0.31 -0.97
CA LYS A 141 -27.75 -0.06 -2.22
C LYS A 141 -27.59 1.39 -2.70
N VAL A 142 -26.35 1.85 -2.78
CA VAL A 142 -25.96 3.17 -3.30
C VAL A 142 -25.01 2.99 -4.49
N LYS A 143 -24.74 4.06 -5.22
CA LYS A 143 -23.70 4.04 -6.26
C LYS A 143 -22.35 3.72 -5.62
N THR A 144 -21.55 2.91 -6.29
CA THR A 144 -20.20 2.54 -5.85
C THR A 144 -19.38 3.79 -5.50
N GLY A 145 -18.65 3.73 -4.38
CA GLY A 145 -17.83 4.84 -3.89
C GLY A 145 -18.60 6.00 -3.24
N HIS A 146 -19.92 5.92 -3.12
CA HIS A 146 -20.70 6.94 -2.41
C HIS A 146 -20.79 6.62 -0.92
N VAL A 147 -20.89 7.67 -0.11
CA VAL A 147 -21.09 7.56 1.34
C VAL A 147 -22.36 6.76 1.64
N VAL A 148 -22.30 5.91 2.67
CA VAL A 148 -23.46 5.15 3.12
C VAL A 148 -24.60 6.09 3.53
N PRO A 149 -25.87 5.69 3.31
CA PRO A 149 -27.00 6.49 3.78
C PRO A 149 -26.93 6.70 5.29
N GLN A 150 -27.52 7.81 5.77
CA GLN A 150 -27.73 8.09 7.20
C GLN A 150 -26.50 8.57 8.00
N ILE A 151 -25.37 8.87 7.34
CA ILE A 151 -24.24 9.60 7.97
C ILE A 151 -24.36 11.09 7.66
N SER A 152 -24.14 11.94 8.68
CA SER A 152 -24.17 13.40 8.50
C SER A 152 -22.87 13.92 7.85
N LEU A 153 -22.95 15.03 7.11
CA LEU A 153 -21.77 15.65 6.48
C LEU A 153 -20.66 15.99 7.48
N ALA A 154 -21.02 16.41 8.70
CA ALA A 154 -20.05 16.69 9.76
C ALA A 154 -19.26 15.43 10.13
N GLN A 155 -19.98 14.33 10.38
CA GLN A 155 -19.38 13.04 10.72
C GLN A 155 -18.49 12.49 9.60
N VAL A 156 -18.89 12.65 8.34
CA VAL A 156 -18.03 12.29 7.19
C VAL A 156 -16.72 13.07 7.23
N LYS A 157 -16.78 14.39 7.46
CA LYS A 157 -15.58 15.24 7.53
C LYS A 157 -14.70 14.86 8.71
N ASP A 158 -15.30 14.62 9.87
CA ASP A 158 -14.56 14.24 11.08
C ASP A 158 -13.84 12.90 10.87
N ASN A 159 -14.55 11.88 10.35
CA ASN A 159 -13.96 10.58 10.08
C ASN A 159 -12.85 10.66 9.01
N LEU A 160 -13.10 11.35 7.89
CA LEU A 160 -12.10 11.49 6.82
C LEU A 160 -10.90 12.33 7.24
N SER A 161 -11.02 13.21 8.23
CA SER A 161 -9.88 13.97 8.76
C SER A 161 -8.85 13.10 9.49
N LEU A 162 -9.26 11.91 9.95
CA LEU A 162 -8.39 10.94 10.60
C LEU A 162 -7.57 10.12 9.60
N VAL A 163 -7.97 10.09 8.32
CA VAL A 163 -7.28 9.31 7.29
C VAL A 163 -5.94 9.95 6.96
N LYS A 164 -4.89 9.14 6.94
CA LYS A 164 -3.53 9.56 6.59
C LYS A 164 -2.95 8.62 5.54
N GLY A 165 -2.49 9.19 4.43
CA GLY A 165 -1.95 8.42 3.32
C GLY A 165 -2.99 7.51 2.68
N SER A 166 -2.55 6.34 2.21
CA SER A 166 -3.36 5.40 1.43
C SER A 166 -3.32 3.97 1.95
N LEU A 167 -2.54 3.70 2.99
CA LEU A 167 -2.39 2.36 3.53
C LEU A 167 -3.68 1.87 4.19
N VAL A 168 -4.08 0.63 3.91
CA VAL A 168 -5.20 -0.07 4.54
C VAL A 168 -4.83 -1.52 4.80
N GLU A 169 -5.36 -2.12 5.85
CA GLU A 169 -5.15 -3.55 6.10
C GLU A 169 -5.77 -4.41 4.99
N CYS A 170 -5.02 -5.39 4.50
CA CYS A 170 -5.53 -6.35 3.53
C CYS A 170 -6.51 -7.32 4.23
N PRO A 171 -7.77 -7.43 3.77
CA PRO A 171 -8.76 -8.29 4.40
C PRO A 171 -8.60 -9.76 3.98
N LEU A 172 -7.80 -10.51 4.74
CA LEU A 172 -7.49 -11.92 4.47
C LEU A 172 -8.68 -12.88 4.64
N ASP A 173 -9.70 -12.50 5.41
CA ASP A 173 -10.87 -13.35 5.68
C ASP A 173 -12.05 -13.06 4.74
N PHE A 174 -11.88 -12.17 3.76
CA PHE A 174 -12.95 -11.85 2.82
C PHE A 174 -13.32 -13.08 1.99
N LEU A 175 -14.61 -13.46 2.04
CA LEU A 175 -15.17 -14.64 1.36
C LEU A 175 -14.50 -15.98 1.72
N ILE A 176 -13.81 -16.08 2.87
CA ILE A 176 -13.09 -17.29 3.28
C ILE A 176 -14.00 -18.53 3.46
N ASP A 177 -15.29 -18.34 3.73
CA ASP A 177 -16.26 -19.44 3.87
C ASP A 177 -16.92 -19.80 2.53
N GLN A 178 -16.56 -19.13 1.42
CA GLN A 178 -17.08 -19.40 0.09
C GLN A 178 -16.35 -20.57 -0.58
N LYS A 179 -17.00 -21.74 -0.55
CA LYS A 179 -16.41 -23.00 -1.02
C LYS A 179 -16.17 -23.10 -2.52
N ASP A 180 -16.98 -22.42 -3.32
CA ASP A 180 -16.89 -22.49 -4.79
C ASP A 180 -15.54 -21.98 -5.35
N PHE A 181 -14.74 -21.28 -4.52
CA PHE A 181 -13.40 -20.85 -4.89
C PHE A 181 -12.33 -21.93 -4.76
N VAL A 182 -12.59 -23.04 -4.08
CA VAL A 182 -11.59 -24.08 -3.80
C VAL A 182 -12.15 -25.50 -3.98
N GLU A 183 -13.44 -25.62 -4.26
CA GLU A 183 -14.14 -26.87 -4.52
C GLU A 183 -14.75 -26.84 -5.94
N GLY A 184 -14.85 -28.00 -6.58
CA GLY A 184 -15.49 -28.14 -7.89
C GLY A 184 -14.65 -28.91 -8.91
N PRO A 185 -15.20 -29.18 -10.11
CA PRO A 185 -14.50 -29.94 -11.16
C PRO A 185 -13.18 -29.30 -11.60
N ASP A 186 -13.14 -27.96 -11.64
CA ASP A 186 -11.97 -27.18 -12.06
C ASP A 186 -10.80 -27.28 -11.06
N TRP A 187 -11.08 -27.69 -9.81
CA TRP A 187 -10.08 -27.89 -8.76
C TRP A 187 -9.57 -29.32 -8.65
N ILE A 188 -10.10 -30.26 -9.46
CA ILE A 188 -9.68 -31.66 -9.41
C ILE A 188 -8.21 -31.77 -9.86
N GLY A 189 -7.34 -32.20 -8.93
CA GLY A 189 -5.90 -32.36 -9.17
C GLY A 189 -5.06 -31.10 -8.90
N LEU A 190 -5.70 -29.99 -8.51
CA LEU A 190 -5.01 -28.78 -8.03
C LEU A 190 -5.07 -28.74 -6.50
N ASN A 191 -3.96 -28.35 -5.86
CA ASN A 191 -3.95 -28.08 -4.42
C ASN A 191 -4.08 -26.56 -4.19
N PRO A 192 -5.27 -26.04 -3.84
CA PRO A 192 -5.47 -24.60 -3.59
C PRO A 192 -4.72 -24.09 -2.34
N PHE A 193 -4.20 -25.01 -1.51
CA PHE A 193 -3.42 -24.71 -0.32
C PHE A 193 -1.91 -24.88 -0.52
N LEU A 194 -1.44 -24.99 -1.77
CA LEU A 194 0.00 -25.01 -2.04
C LEU A 194 0.61 -23.69 -1.52
N PRO A 195 1.52 -23.74 -0.53
CA PRO A 195 2.16 -22.54 -0.05
C PRO A 195 2.97 -21.92 -1.19
N ILE A 196 2.73 -20.64 -1.46
CA ILE A 196 3.64 -19.81 -2.26
C ILE A 196 4.87 -19.62 -1.38
N TYR A 197 5.93 -20.38 -1.64
CA TYR A 197 7.24 -20.06 -1.13
C TYR A 197 7.73 -18.84 -1.91
N ILE A 198 7.71 -17.67 -1.28
CA ILE A 198 8.44 -16.48 -1.73
C ILE A 198 9.87 -16.58 -1.22
#